data_AF-A0A3N1YDQ0-F1
#
_entry.id   AF-A0A3N1YDQ0-F1
#
_cell.length_a   1.000
_cell.length_b   1.000
_cell.length_c   1.000
_cell.angle_alpha   90.00
_cell.angle_beta   90.00
_cell.angle_gamma   90.00
#
_symmetry.space_group_name_H-M   'P 1'
#
loop_
_entity.id
_entity.type
_entity.pdbx_description
1 polymer ?
#
loop_
_entity_poly.entity_id
_entity_poly.type
_entity_poly.pdbx_seq_one_letter_code
_entity_poly.pdbx_strand_id
1 'polypeptide(L)'
;MRALARLRREDQGLSLAELIVAMSVTVLLLAMAGAFFASVTRASTTTTGVDSNTRVASTAMREMQRMFRVASNNPVASGVDTQYAFQYASATSVRFFAYINLNSAVDVQPVEVQFTLNASKGTITETKWNGTATDASKSYFEFPRATTATLGNTPTSTLTLASSVVPTALFTYRDAGGNALMPGATGLSAADLQSVRSVTVALTVGEREAAKPSAANNVSLTSTVGMPNLQFGG
;
A
#
# COMPACT_ATOMS: atom_id res chain seq x y z
N MET A 1 -42.45 -26.30 70.38
CA MET A 1 -42.60 -24.99 69.71
C MET A 1 -41.31 -24.13 69.77
N ARG A 2 -40.18 -24.60 69.22
CA ARG A 2 -38.91 -23.80 69.18
C ARG A 2 -38.32 -23.63 67.77
N ALA A 3 -38.81 -24.39 66.79
CA ALA A 3 -38.38 -24.28 65.39
C ALA A 3 -39.01 -23.09 64.64
N LEU A 4 -40.26 -22.73 64.97
CA LEU A 4 -40.98 -21.62 64.32
C LEU A 4 -40.46 -20.22 64.68
N ALA A 5 -39.71 -20.08 65.78
CA ALA A 5 -39.15 -18.80 66.20
C ALA A 5 -37.80 -18.47 65.52
N ARG A 6 -37.13 -19.46 64.90
CA ARG A 6 -35.89 -19.23 64.14
C ARG A 6 -36.17 -18.75 62.72
N LEU A 7 -37.20 -19.28 62.07
CA LEU A 7 -37.64 -18.82 60.75
C LEU A 7 -38.13 -17.35 60.75
N ARG A 8 -38.55 -16.82 61.91
CA ARG A 8 -39.09 -15.46 62.04
C ARG A 8 -38.04 -14.40 62.38
N ARG A 9 -36.77 -14.80 62.57
CA ARG A 9 -35.65 -13.89 62.90
C ARG A 9 -34.77 -13.56 61.70
N GLU A 10 -35.12 -14.09 60.53
CA GLU A 10 -34.43 -13.86 59.26
C GLU A 10 -35.06 -12.70 58.45
N ASP A 11 -36.22 -12.18 58.85
CA ASP A 11 -36.80 -10.94 58.29
C ASP A 11 -36.24 -9.68 59.00
N GLN A 12 -34.91 -9.56 59.11
CA GLN A 12 -34.31 -8.25 59.36
C GLN A 12 -34.31 -7.49 58.04
N GLY A 13 -35.30 -6.60 57.87
CA GLY A 13 -35.38 -5.71 56.72
C GLY A 13 -34.06 -4.97 56.50
N LEU A 14 -33.64 -4.89 55.22
CA LEU A 14 -32.41 -4.24 54.78
C LEU A 14 -32.23 -2.87 55.46
N SER A 15 -31.10 -2.68 56.14
CA SER A 15 -30.74 -1.37 56.68
C SER A 15 -30.57 -0.37 55.52
N LEU A 16 -31.00 0.87 55.74
CA LEU A 16 -30.83 1.96 54.77
C LEU A 16 -29.33 2.14 54.40
N ALA A 17 -28.44 1.92 55.37
CA ALA A 17 -27.00 1.93 55.14
C ALA A 17 -26.52 0.76 54.27
N GLU A 18 -27.07 -0.45 54.46
CA GLU A 18 -26.76 -1.60 53.61
C GLU A 18 -27.23 -1.40 52.17
N LEU A 19 -28.40 -0.80 51.97
CA LEU A 19 -28.91 -0.49 50.64
C LEU A 19 -27.98 0.50 49.90
N ILE A 20 -27.49 1.53 50.60
CA ILE A 20 -26.56 2.52 50.04
C ILE A 20 -25.22 1.87 49.69
N VAL A 21 -24.68 1.03 50.57
CA VAL A 21 -23.41 0.30 50.31
C VAL A 21 -23.57 -0.65 49.13
N ALA A 22 -24.66 -1.43 49.07
CA ALA A 22 -24.93 -2.33 47.96
C ALA A 22 -25.06 -1.57 46.63
N MET A 23 -25.76 -0.44 46.61
CA MET A 23 -25.89 0.40 45.41
C MET A 23 -24.55 1.01 44.98
N SER A 24 -23.76 1.54 45.92
CA SER A 24 -22.46 2.15 45.61
C SER A 24 -21.43 1.13 45.11
N VAL A 25 -21.39 -0.06 45.69
CA VAL A 25 -20.56 -1.17 45.18
C VAL A 25 -21.03 -1.61 43.78
N THR A 26 -22.33 -1.69 43.55
CA THR A 26 -22.88 -2.07 42.23
C THR A 26 -22.53 -1.04 41.15
N VAL A 27 -22.64 0.26 41.47
CA VAL A 27 -22.24 1.34 40.54
C VAL A 27 -20.75 1.27 40.23
N LEU A 28 -19.90 1.03 41.24
CA LEU A 28 -18.46 0.86 41.04
C LEU A 28 -18.15 -0.34 40.13
N LEU A 29 -18.82 -1.48 40.37
CA LEU A 29 -18.65 -2.69 39.55
C LEU A 29 -19.09 -2.46 38.09
N LEU A 30 -20.21 -1.77 37.88
CA LEU A 30 -20.68 -1.41 36.54
C LEU A 30 -19.71 -0.46 35.84
N ALA A 31 -19.15 0.52 36.56
CA ALA A 31 -18.14 1.43 36.01
C ALA A 31 -16.86 0.69 35.61
N MET A 32 -16.38 -0.23 36.45
CA MET A 32 -15.21 -1.07 36.13
C MET A 32 -15.47 -1.98 34.94
N ALA A 33 -16.64 -2.62 34.89
CA ALA A 33 -17.04 -3.48 33.77
C ALA A 33 -17.16 -2.68 32.46
N GLY A 34 -17.73 -1.48 32.51
CA GLY A 34 -17.84 -0.58 31.37
C GLY A 34 -16.48 -0.12 30.84
N ALA A 35 -15.56 0.27 31.73
CA ALA A 35 -14.20 0.65 31.36
C ALA A 35 -13.43 -0.53 30.75
N PHE A 36 -13.56 -1.73 31.33
CA PHE A 36 -12.95 -2.94 30.80
C PHE A 36 -13.50 -3.28 29.41
N PHE A 37 -14.83 -3.26 29.24
CA PHE A 37 -15.49 -3.52 27.96
C PHE A 37 -15.05 -2.53 26.87
N ALA A 38 -14.98 -1.23 27.20
CA ALA A 38 -14.48 -0.22 26.28
C ALA A 38 -13.02 -0.46 25.89
N SER A 39 -12.18 -0.84 26.85
CA SER A 39 -10.78 -1.17 26.62
C SER A 39 -10.61 -2.40 25.71
N VAL A 40 -11.34 -3.48 25.97
CA VAL A 40 -11.34 -4.70 25.14
C VAL A 40 -11.83 -4.40 23.74
N THR A 41 -12.93 -3.65 23.60
CA THR A 41 -13.46 -3.27 22.29
C THR A 41 -12.44 -2.47 21.48
N ARG A 42 -11.77 -1.50 22.11
CA ARG A 42 -10.73 -0.69 21.47
C ARG A 42 -9.50 -1.51 21.07
N ALA A 43 -9.11 -2.46 21.92
CA ALA A 43 -8.01 -3.38 21.61
C ALA A 43 -8.36 -4.26 20.40
N SER A 44 -9.55 -4.87 20.39
CA SER A 44 -10.02 -5.71 19.29
C SER A 44 -10.11 -4.95 17.96
N THR A 45 -10.61 -3.71 17.95
CA THR A 45 -10.68 -2.89 16.73
C THR A 45 -9.29 -2.50 16.24
N THR A 46 -8.36 -2.23 17.15
CA THR A 46 -6.96 -1.94 16.80
C THR A 46 -6.29 -3.15 16.17
N THR A 47 -6.36 -4.33 16.82
CA THR A 47 -5.76 -5.57 16.30
C THR A 47 -6.32 -5.92 14.93
N THR A 48 -7.65 -5.92 14.77
CA THR A 48 -8.31 -6.19 13.48
C THR A 48 -7.87 -5.19 12.40
N GLY A 49 -7.72 -3.92 12.77
CA GLY A 49 -7.23 -2.87 11.89
C GLY A 49 -5.79 -3.11 11.42
N VAL A 50 -4.88 -3.45 12.36
CA VAL A 50 -3.48 -3.76 12.07
C VAL A 50 -3.37 -4.97 11.13
N ASP A 51 -4.12 -6.04 11.39
CA ASP A 51 -4.08 -7.26 10.56
C ASP A 51 -4.55 -6.99 9.13
N SER A 52 -5.67 -6.26 8.99
CA SER A 52 -6.19 -5.86 7.69
C SER A 52 -5.20 -4.97 6.93
N ASN A 53 -4.67 -3.93 7.58
CA ASN A 53 -3.72 -3.01 6.99
C ASN A 53 -2.40 -3.72 6.60
N THR A 54 -1.94 -4.66 7.42
CA THR A 54 -0.76 -5.49 7.11
C THR A 54 -0.98 -6.34 5.87
N ARG A 55 -2.15 -6.96 5.72
CA ARG A 55 -2.49 -7.77 4.54
C ARG A 55 -2.54 -6.93 3.28
N VAL A 56 -3.17 -5.76 3.33
CA VAL A 56 -3.25 -4.81 2.22
C VAL A 56 -1.85 -4.33 1.84
N ALA A 57 -1.09 -3.82 2.82
CA ALA A 57 0.26 -3.31 2.60
C ALA A 57 1.18 -4.38 2.01
N SER A 58 1.19 -5.58 2.56
CA SER A 58 2.04 -6.68 2.09
C SER A 58 1.68 -7.13 0.68
N THR A 59 0.38 -7.15 0.34
CA THR A 59 -0.07 -7.55 -1.00
C THR A 59 0.33 -6.52 -2.05
N ALA A 60 0.09 -5.23 -1.77
CA ALA A 60 0.51 -4.15 -2.67
C ALA A 60 2.04 -4.12 -2.84
N MET A 61 2.80 -4.27 -1.74
CA MET A 61 4.26 -4.31 -1.78
C MET A 61 4.80 -5.47 -2.61
N ARG A 62 4.25 -6.68 -2.44
CA ARG A 62 4.66 -7.86 -3.24
C ARG A 62 4.42 -7.64 -4.74
N GLU A 63 3.28 -7.09 -5.11
CA GLU A 63 2.98 -6.86 -6.53
C GLU A 63 3.88 -5.79 -7.12
N MET A 64 4.07 -4.66 -6.43
CA MET A 64 5.01 -3.62 -6.86
C MET A 64 6.44 -4.17 -7.00
N GLN A 65 6.93 -4.92 -6.01
CA GLN A 65 8.25 -5.57 -6.08
C GLN A 65 8.37 -6.53 -7.28
N ARG A 66 7.34 -7.34 -7.52
CA ARG A 66 7.30 -8.29 -8.63
C ARG A 66 7.42 -7.57 -9.97
N MET A 67 6.67 -6.49 -10.15
CA MET A 67 6.70 -5.70 -11.39
C MET A 67 8.03 -4.93 -11.55
N PHE A 68 8.56 -4.30 -10.49
CA PHE A 68 9.87 -3.63 -10.59
C PHE A 68 11.01 -4.59 -10.92
N ARG A 69 10.97 -5.84 -10.43
CA ARG A 69 12.02 -6.83 -10.74
C ARG A 69 12.08 -7.22 -12.21
N VAL A 70 10.97 -7.10 -12.93
CA VAL A 70 10.90 -7.40 -14.37
C VAL A 70 10.96 -6.14 -15.24
N ALA A 71 11.21 -4.98 -14.63
CA ALA A 71 11.39 -3.72 -15.35
C ALA A 71 12.58 -3.84 -16.31
N SER A 72 12.35 -3.56 -17.60
CA SER A 72 13.33 -3.79 -18.66
C SER A 72 13.22 -2.71 -19.74
N ASN A 73 14.30 -2.43 -20.46
CA ASN A 73 14.26 -1.53 -21.61
C ASN A 73 13.41 -2.13 -22.73
N ASN A 74 12.70 -1.29 -23.48
CA ASN A 74 11.95 -1.72 -24.66
C ASN A 74 12.83 -1.54 -25.91
N PRO A 75 13.18 -2.63 -26.62
CA PRO A 75 13.94 -2.54 -27.86
C PRO A 75 13.06 -1.91 -28.96
N VAL A 76 13.69 -1.12 -29.83
CA VAL A 76 13.05 -0.52 -30.99
C VAL A 76 13.80 -0.90 -32.26
N ALA A 77 13.06 -1.10 -33.36
CA ALA A 77 13.63 -1.58 -34.62
C ALA A 77 14.71 -0.66 -35.21
N SER A 78 14.64 0.65 -34.95
CA SER A 78 15.62 1.61 -35.45
C SER A 78 16.97 1.53 -34.75
N GLY A 79 17.05 0.95 -33.54
CA GLY A 79 18.27 0.86 -32.74
C GLY A 79 18.82 2.18 -32.19
N VAL A 80 18.28 3.33 -32.60
CA VAL A 80 18.83 4.67 -32.26
C VAL A 80 18.17 5.32 -31.03
N ASP A 81 16.99 4.84 -30.63
CA ASP A 81 16.21 5.40 -29.51
C ASP A 81 15.70 4.28 -28.60
N THR A 82 16.60 3.62 -27.85
CA THR A 82 16.17 2.65 -26.85
C THR A 82 15.18 3.31 -25.90
N GLN A 83 13.94 2.82 -25.88
CA GLN A 83 12.97 3.29 -24.90
C GLN A 83 13.38 2.70 -23.55
N TYR A 84 13.98 3.55 -22.72
CA TYR A 84 14.46 3.18 -21.40
C TYR A 84 13.34 2.61 -20.53
N ALA A 85 13.70 1.76 -19.59
CA ALA A 85 12.73 1.04 -18.78
C ALA A 85 11.71 1.96 -18.10
N PHE A 86 12.15 3.10 -17.58
CA PHE A 86 11.27 4.12 -17.00
C PHE A 86 10.89 5.17 -18.04
N GLN A 87 9.58 5.36 -18.20
CA GLN A 87 9.00 6.40 -19.04
C GLN A 87 8.53 7.61 -18.24
N TYR A 88 8.22 7.40 -16.96
CA TYR A 88 7.84 8.47 -16.03
C TYR A 88 8.14 8.05 -14.60
N ALA A 89 8.61 8.99 -13.77
CA ALA A 89 8.93 8.71 -12.38
C ALA A 89 8.77 9.97 -11.52
N SER A 90 7.91 9.92 -10.52
CA SER A 90 7.72 10.95 -9.50
C SER A 90 7.59 10.29 -8.13
N ALA A 91 7.49 11.09 -7.07
CA ALA A 91 7.33 10.57 -5.71
C ALA A 91 6.02 9.78 -5.51
N THR A 92 5.02 9.96 -6.37
CA THR A 92 3.67 9.37 -6.22
C THR A 92 3.21 8.56 -7.43
N SER A 93 3.90 8.65 -8.57
CA SER A 93 3.56 7.89 -9.76
C SER A 93 4.82 7.44 -10.50
N VAL A 94 4.80 6.23 -11.03
CA VAL A 94 5.91 5.65 -11.77
C VAL A 94 5.36 4.80 -12.90
N ARG A 95 5.95 4.95 -14.10
CA ARG A 95 5.57 4.23 -15.29
C ARG A 95 6.79 3.63 -15.96
N PHE A 96 6.72 2.34 -16.25
CA PHE A 96 7.84 1.57 -16.77
C PHE A 96 7.39 0.37 -17.59
N PHE A 97 8.27 -0.15 -18.43
CA PHE A 97 8.01 -1.38 -19.19
C PHE A 97 8.37 -2.62 -18.38
N ALA A 98 7.51 -3.62 -18.43
CA ALA A 98 7.68 -4.90 -17.77
C ALA A 98 7.60 -6.05 -18.79
N TYR A 99 8.62 -6.90 -18.77
CA TYR A 99 8.71 -8.11 -19.61
C TYR A 99 8.54 -9.33 -18.70
N ILE A 100 7.31 -9.84 -18.66
CA ILE A 100 6.94 -11.01 -17.85
C ILE A 100 6.97 -12.24 -18.75
N ASN A 101 7.80 -13.23 -18.39
CA ASN A 101 8.09 -14.49 -19.13
C ASN A 101 9.09 -14.35 -20.30
N LEU A 102 10.39 -14.43 -20.02
CA LEU A 102 11.44 -14.58 -21.05
C LEU A 102 11.77 -16.06 -21.39
N ASN A 103 11.01 -17.02 -20.84
CA ASN A 103 11.33 -18.45 -20.83
C ASN A 103 10.40 -19.33 -21.69
N SER A 104 9.38 -18.77 -22.34
CA SER A 104 8.51 -19.50 -23.28
C SER A 104 8.58 -18.85 -24.65
N ALA A 105 8.95 -19.63 -25.66
CA ALA A 105 9.20 -19.20 -27.04
C ALA A 105 7.94 -18.78 -27.84
N VAL A 106 6.82 -18.48 -27.19
CA VAL A 106 5.54 -18.21 -27.86
C VAL A 106 4.89 -16.99 -27.20
N ASP A 107 4.99 -15.85 -27.89
CA ASP A 107 4.30 -14.58 -27.61
C ASP A 107 4.58 -13.93 -26.23
N VAL A 108 5.80 -13.42 -26.04
CA VAL A 108 6.10 -12.47 -24.96
C VAL A 108 5.60 -11.08 -25.38
N GLN A 109 4.35 -10.75 -25.07
CA GLN A 109 3.85 -9.39 -25.25
C GLN A 109 4.26 -8.53 -24.03
N PRO A 110 5.12 -7.52 -24.20
CA PRO A 110 5.47 -6.62 -23.12
C PRO A 110 4.30 -5.72 -22.74
N VAL A 111 4.33 -5.27 -21.49
CA VAL A 111 3.32 -4.37 -20.94
C VAL A 111 3.99 -3.13 -20.37
N GLU A 112 3.35 -1.98 -20.53
CA GLU A 112 3.68 -0.78 -19.77
C GLU A 112 2.82 -0.77 -18.51
N VAL A 113 3.48 -0.63 -17.36
CA VAL A 113 2.86 -0.64 -16.04
C VAL A 113 3.02 0.73 -15.41
N GLN A 114 1.94 1.24 -14.84
CA GLN A 114 1.95 2.45 -14.04
C GLN A 114 1.40 2.18 -12.65
N PHE A 115 2.17 2.55 -11.62
CA PHE A 115 1.65 2.68 -10.27
C PHE A 115 1.36 4.14 -9.98
N THR A 116 0.23 4.44 -9.34
CA THR A 116 -0.14 5.82 -8.96
C THR A 116 -0.78 5.84 -7.59
N LEU A 117 -0.20 6.65 -6.70
CA LEU A 117 -0.82 7.04 -5.44
C LEU A 117 -1.75 8.22 -5.69
N ASN A 118 -3.06 7.97 -5.53
CA ASN A 118 -4.04 9.03 -5.46
C ASN A 118 -4.15 9.51 -4.01
N ALA A 119 -3.52 10.64 -3.68
CA ALA A 119 -3.49 11.17 -2.31
C ALA A 119 -4.89 11.53 -1.77
N SER A 120 -5.79 12.05 -2.61
CA SER A 120 -7.15 12.43 -2.19
C SER A 120 -8.03 11.22 -1.92
N LYS A 121 -7.86 10.12 -2.67
CA LYS A 121 -8.58 8.86 -2.45
C LYS A 121 -7.87 7.89 -1.50
N GLY A 122 -6.57 8.06 -1.26
CA GLY A 122 -5.76 7.16 -0.43
C GLY A 122 -5.67 5.78 -1.06
N THR A 123 -5.59 5.73 -2.39
CA THR A 123 -5.55 4.48 -3.14
C THR A 123 -4.30 4.42 -3.98
N ILE A 124 -3.67 3.25 -4.03
CA ILE A 124 -2.65 2.94 -5.03
C ILE A 124 -3.31 2.13 -6.14
N THR A 125 -3.18 2.60 -7.37
CA THR A 125 -3.68 1.91 -8.55
C THR A 125 -2.52 1.39 -9.38
N GLU A 126 -2.68 0.18 -9.89
CA GLU A 126 -1.89 -0.37 -10.99
C GLU A 126 -2.70 -0.22 -12.28
N THR A 127 -2.10 0.39 -13.28
CA THR A 127 -2.69 0.53 -14.62
C THR A 127 -1.74 -0.07 -15.64
N LYS A 128 -2.28 -0.84 -16.59
CA LYS A 128 -1.48 -1.57 -17.60
C LYS A 128 -1.95 -1.23 -19.01
N TRP A 129 -1.00 -1.13 -19.93
CA TRP A 129 -1.22 -1.05 -21.37
C TRP A 129 -0.42 -2.14 -22.07
N ASN A 130 -1.09 -2.93 -22.91
CA ASN A 130 -0.42 -3.91 -23.75
C ASN A 130 0.31 -3.21 -24.89
N GLY A 131 1.54 -3.66 -25.19
CA GLY A 131 2.29 -3.16 -26.33
C GLY A 131 1.64 -3.53 -27.67
N THR A 132 1.67 -2.62 -28.63
CA THR A 132 1.23 -2.91 -30.00
C THR A 132 2.44 -3.35 -30.81
N ALA A 133 2.41 -4.54 -31.42
CA ALA A 133 3.51 -5.00 -32.26
C ALA A 133 3.67 -4.07 -33.47
N THR A 134 4.91 -3.64 -33.74
CA THR A 134 5.24 -2.76 -34.86
C THR A 134 5.68 -3.53 -36.11
N ASP A 135 5.99 -4.81 -35.96
CA ASP A 135 6.42 -5.71 -37.02
C ASP A 135 5.62 -7.01 -37.01
N ALA A 136 5.52 -7.66 -38.18
CA ALA A 136 4.80 -8.92 -38.33
C ALA A 136 5.41 -10.07 -37.51
N SER A 137 6.70 -9.97 -37.15
CA SER A 137 7.41 -10.96 -36.33
C SER A 137 7.26 -10.67 -34.83
N LYS A 138 6.50 -9.64 -34.43
CA LYS A 138 6.26 -9.22 -33.05
C LYS A 138 7.55 -9.08 -32.23
N SER A 139 8.62 -8.63 -32.87
CA SER A 139 9.93 -8.44 -32.24
C SER A 139 10.02 -7.10 -31.52
N TYR A 140 9.22 -6.11 -31.94
CA TYR A 140 9.23 -4.76 -31.39
C TYR A 140 7.82 -4.27 -31.09
N PHE A 141 7.67 -3.60 -29.95
CA PHE A 141 6.39 -3.12 -29.47
C PHE A 141 6.40 -1.62 -29.23
N GLU A 142 5.29 -0.98 -29.59
CA GLU A 142 5.02 0.42 -29.29
C GLU A 142 4.04 0.56 -28.13
N PHE A 143 4.26 1.62 -27.36
CA PHE A 143 3.49 1.97 -26.18
C PHE A 143 3.06 3.43 -26.22
N PRO A 144 1.97 3.80 -25.52
CA PRO A 144 1.61 5.19 -25.30
C PRO A 144 2.78 6.04 -24.80
N ARG A 145 2.90 7.27 -25.32
CA ARG A 145 3.98 8.19 -24.92
C ARG A 145 3.39 9.43 -24.26
N ALA A 146 3.93 9.79 -23.10
CA ALA A 146 3.68 11.08 -22.46
C ALA A 146 4.85 11.46 -21.54
N THR A 147 5.12 12.75 -21.42
CA THR A 147 6.09 13.30 -20.44
C THR A 147 5.47 13.50 -19.06
N THR A 148 4.17 13.30 -18.91
CA THR A 148 3.43 13.45 -17.66
C THR A 148 2.98 12.11 -17.10
N ALA A 149 2.52 12.12 -15.85
CA ALA A 149 1.98 10.95 -15.19
C ALA A 149 0.76 10.36 -15.91
N THR A 150 0.00 11.16 -16.65
CA THR A 150 -1.27 10.74 -17.24
C THR A 150 -1.09 10.38 -18.71
N LEU A 151 -1.54 9.18 -19.08
CA LEU A 151 -1.71 8.78 -20.47
C LEU A 151 -3.15 9.05 -20.93
N GLY A 152 -3.31 9.57 -22.15
CA GLY A 152 -4.63 9.75 -22.77
C GLY A 152 -5.21 8.46 -23.35
N ASN A 153 -4.38 7.43 -23.54
CA ASN A 153 -4.77 6.15 -24.11
C ASN A 153 -5.55 5.30 -23.11
N THR A 154 -6.61 4.64 -23.57
CA THR A 154 -7.40 3.71 -22.75
C THR A 154 -6.52 2.56 -22.23
N PRO A 155 -6.47 2.33 -20.91
CA PRO A 155 -5.70 1.22 -20.36
C PRO A 155 -6.34 -0.13 -20.68
N THR A 156 -5.49 -1.14 -20.83
CA THR A 156 -5.93 -2.54 -20.98
C THR A 156 -6.46 -3.08 -19.65
N SER A 157 -5.90 -2.64 -18.53
CA SER A 157 -6.36 -3.04 -17.20
C SER A 157 -6.09 -1.94 -16.16
N THR A 158 -6.94 -1.85 -15.15
CA THR A 158 -6.72 -1.01 -13.97
C THR A 158 -7.19 -1.76 -12.72
N LEU A 159 -6.33 -1.84 -11.73
CA LEU A 159 -6.58 -2.50 -10.46
C LEU A 159 -6.23 -1.56 -9.30
N THR A 160 -7.04 -1.57 -8.24
CA THR A 160 -6.66 -0.92 -6.98
C THR A 160 -5.87 -1.91 -6.13
N LEU A 161 -4.59 -1.62 -5.89
CA LEU A 161 -3.68 -2.48 -5.12
C LEU A 161 -3.83 -2.27 -3.61
N ALA A 162 -4.06 -1.03 -3.20
CA ALA A 162 -4.24 -0.67 -1.81
C ALA A 162 -5.25 0.46 -1.68
N SER A 163 -6.00 0.42 -0.57
CA SER A 163 -6.84 1.50 -0.07
C SER A 163 -6.35 1.92 1.32
N SER A 164 -6.87 3.04 1.82
CA SER A 164 -6.46 3.60 3.12
C SER A 164 -4.96 3.93 3.20
N VAL A 165 -4.37 4.33 2.08
CA VAL A 165 -2.95 4.70 2.00
C VAL A 165 -2.76 6.12 2.53
N VAL A 166 -1.80 6.29 3.41
CA VAL A 166 -1.41 7.60 3.95
C VAL A 166 -0.68 8.37 2.86
N PRO A 167 -1.12 9.61 2.53
CA PRO A 167 -0.57 10.38 1.44
C PRO A 167 0.85 10.87 1.77
N THR A 168 1.84 10.08 1.39
CA THR A 168 3.28 10.34 1.56
C THR A 168 4.00 10.11 0.23
N ALA A 169 5.29 10.45 0.17
CA ALA A 169 6.12 10.06 -0.97
C ALA A 169 6.26 8.53 -0.99
N LEU A 170 5.65 7.89 -1.98
CA LEU A 170 5.64 6.43 -2.12
C LEU A 170 6.93 5.91 -2.75
N PHE A 171 7.48 6.64 -3.71
CA PHE A 171 8.63 6.20 -4.50
C PHE A 171 9.84 7.13 -4.31
N THR A 172 11.00 6.52 -4.13
CA THR A 172 12.30 7.19 -4.23
C THR A 172 13.23 6.40 -5.14
N TYR A 173 14.07 7.10 -5.88
CA TYR A 173 14.84 6.53 -6.98
C TYR A 173 16.33 6.70 -6.70
N ARG A 174 17.14 5.73 -7.09
CA ARG A 174 18.60 5.83 -7.00
C ARG A 174 19.28 5.31 -8.25
N ASP A 175 20.45 5.88 -8.54
CA ASP A 175 21.32 5.47 -9.64
C ASP A 175 22.18 4.24 -9.29
N ALA A 176 23.09 3.86 -10.19
CA ALA A 176 24.02 2.75 -10.01
C ALA A 176 25.02 2.97 -8.84
N GLY A 177 25.36 4.22 -8.54
CA GLY A 177 26.23 4.60 -7.42
C GLY A 177 25.49 4.71 -6.09
N GLY A 178 24.16 4.53 -6.09
CA GLY A 178 23.31 4.70 -4.92
C GLY A 178 22.92 6.14 -4.63
N ASN A 179 23.25 7.11 -5.50
CA ASN A 179 22.86 8.51 -5.33
C ASN A 179 21.36 8.65 -5.53
N ALA A 180 20.73 9.52 -4.73
CA ALA A 180 19.31 9.80 -4.85
C ALA A 180 19.01 10.63 -6.09
N LEU A 181 18.06 10.18 -6.90
CA LEU A 181 17.50 10.93 -8.02
C LEU A 181 16.24 11.63 -7.52
N MET A 182 16.21 12.96 -7.59
CA MET A 182 15.13 13.78 -7.04
C MET A 182 14.14 14.19 -8.12
N PRO A 183 12.88 13.70 -8.08
CA PRO A 183 11.86 14.15 -9.02
C PRO A 183 11.54 15.63 -8.83
N GLY A 184 11.52 16.39 -9.94
CA GLY A 184 10.99 17.75 -9.97
C GLY A 184 9.47 17.77 -10.03
N ALA A 185 8.88 18.94 -10.31
CA ALA A 185 7.43 19.13 -10.39
C ALA A 185 6.76 18.22 -11.44
N THR A 186 7.47 17.91 -12.52
CA THR A 186 7.01 17.02 -13.60
C THR A 186 7.54 15.60 -13.48
N GLY A 187 8.23 15.24 -12.40
CA GLY A 187 8.95 13.97 -12.28
C GLY A 187 10.46 14.09 -12.54
N LEU A 188 11.13 12.96 -12.67
CA LEU A 188 12.55 12.87 -13.03
C LEU A 188 12.81 13.40 -14.45
N SER A 189 14.02 13.94 -14.66
CA SER A 189 14.47 14.34 -15.99
C SER A 189 14.69 13.13 -16.89
N ALA A 190 14.75 13.34 -18.21
CA ALA A 190 15.02 12.26 -19.16
C ALA A 190 16.36 11.55 -18.88
N ALA A 191 17.41 12.30 -18.49
CA ALA A 191 18.70 11.73 -18.13
C ALA A 191 18.64 10.93 -16.81
N ASP A 192 17.86 11.39 -15.83
CA ASP A 192 17.69 10.67 -14.56
C ASP A 192 16.86 9.39 -14.73
N LEU A 193 15.86 9.39 -15.62
CA LEU A 193 15.09 8.20 -15.95
C LEU A 193 15.98 7.07 -16.50
N GLN A 194 16.99 7.42 -17.27
CA GLN A 194 17.98 6.48 -17.82
C GLN A 194 18.91 5.92 -16.74
N SER A 195 19.19 6.70 -15.70
CA SER A 195 20.14 6.35 -14.65
C SER A 195 19.53 5.54 -13.52
N VAL A 196 18.19 5.43 -13.42
CA VAL A 196 17.52 4.66 -12.36
C VAL A 196 17.99 3.20 -12.35
N ARG A 197 18.46 2.72 -11.19
CA ARG A 197 18.85 1.32 -10.96
C ARG A 197 18.18 0.68 -9.77
N SER A 198 17.65 1.47 -8.83
CA SER A 198 16.79 0.97 -7.77
C SER A 198 15.65 1.91 -7.43
N VAL A 199 14.53 1.33 -7.01
CA VAL A 199 13.36 2.05 -6.49
C VAL A 199 13.12 1.61 -5.06
N THR A 200 13.00 2.56 -4.15
CA THR A 200 12.49 2.29 -2.80
C THR A 200 11.04 2.69 -2.73
N VAL A 201 10.21 1.74 -2.31
CA VAL A 201 8.78 1.90 -2.07
C VAL A 201 8.57 2.02 -0.56
N ALA A 202 8.02 3.14 -0.12
CA ALA A 202 7.65 3.40 1.27
C ALA A 202 6.12 3.51 1.36
N LEU A 203 5.47 2.44 1.83
CA LEU A 203 4.02 2.34 1.90
C LEU A 203 3.55 2.40 3.35
N THR A 204 2.66 3.33 3.66
CA THR A 204 1.91 3.35 4.93
C THR A 204 0.41 3.19 4.66
N VAL A 205 -0.21 2.20 5.30
CA VAL A 205 -1.66 1.91 5.24
C VAL A 205 -2.27 2.09 6.62
N GLY A 206 -3.36 2.85 6.71
CA GLY A 206 -4.10 3.09 7.95
C GLY A 206 -4.85 4.42 7.96
N GLU A 207 -4.84 5.10 9.10
CA GLU A 207 -5.43 6.41 9.29
C GLU A 207 -4.77 7.44 8.39
N ARG A 208 -5.61 8.18 7.65
CA ARG A 208 -5.20 9.15 6.64
C ARG A 208 -5.26 10.58 7.16
N GLU A 209 -5.97 10.79 8.26
CA GLU A 209 -6.04 12.06 8.95
C GLU A 209 -4.65 12.44 9.49
N ALA A 210 -4.00 13.42 8.87
CA ALA A 210 -2.69 13.92 9.30
C ALA A 210 -2.69 14.45 10.74
N ALA A 211 -3.86 14.87 11.26
CA ALA A 211 -4.06 15.28 12.65
C ALA A 211 -4.04 14.10 13.66
N LYS A 212 -4.02 12.85 13.18
CA LYS A 212 -3.91 11.62 13.97
C LYS A 212 -2.77 10.74 13.44
N PRO A 213 -1.53 11.26 13.37
CA PRO A 213 -0.43 10.61 12.64
C PRO A 213 0.00 9.27 13.25
N SER A 214 -0.35 9.02 14.51
CA SER A 214 -0.08 7.80 15.28
C SER A 214 -1.34 7.03 15.65
N ALA A 215 -2.32 6.97 14.74
CA ALA A 215 -3.43 6.03 14.90
C ALA A 215 -2.87 4.62 15.10
N ALA A 216 -3.37 3.93 16.14
CA ALA A 216 -2.79 2.71 16.67
C ALA A 216 -2.77 1.52 15.67
N ASN A 217 -3.35 1.69 14.49
CA ASN A 217 -3.46 0.68 13.43
C ASN A 217 -2.66 1.00 12.16
N ASN A 218 -1.83 2.04 12.13
CA ASN A 218 -1.00 2.34 10.96
C ASN A 218 0.09 1.29 10.76
N VAL A 219 0.22 0.79 9.54
CA VAL A 219 1.25 -0.18 9.15
C VAL A 219 2.12 0.44 8.07
N SER A 220 3.43 0.51 8.33
CA SER A 220 4.42 1.03 7.38
C SER A 220 5.34 -0.09 6.92
N LEU A 221 5.47 -0.25 5.61
CA LEU A 221 6.39 -1.19 4.97
C LEU A 221 7.31 -0.39 4.04
N THR A 222 8.61 -0.66 4.13
CA THR A 222 9.59 -0.09 3.20
C THR A 222 10.35 -1.21 2.52
N SER A 223 10.53 -1.11 1.21
CA SER A 223 11.37 -2.04 0.47
C SER A 223 12.11 -1.33 -0.65
N THR A 224 13.40 -1.64 -0.78
CA THR A 224 14.20 -1.27 -1.94
C THR A 224 14.27 -2.43 -2.91
N VAL A 225 14.04 -2.15 -4.18
CA VAL A 225 14.11 -3.13 -5.28
C VAL A 225 15.19 -2.66 -6.24
N GLY A 226 16.27 -3.44 -6.34
CA GLY A 226 17.27 -3.30 -7.40
C GLY A 226 16.75 -3.91 -8.71
N MET A 227 17.13 -3.32 -9.83
CA MET A 227 16.67 -3.72 -11.17
C MET A 227 17.84 -4.29 -11.98
N PRO A 228 18.13 -5.60 -11.81
CA PRO A 228 19.29 -6.23 -12.45
C PRO A 228 19.19 -6.23 -13.99
N ASN A 229 17.98 -6.29 -14.54
CA ASN A 229 17.78 -6.28 -15.99
C ASN A 229 18.23 -4.98 -16.66
N LEU A 230 18.38 -3.89 -15.89
CA LEU A 230 18.84 -2.59 -16.39
C LEU A 230 20.36 -2.43 -16.33
N GLN A 231 21.06 -3.42 -15.76
CA GLN A 231 22.51 -3.40 -15.56
C GLN A 231 23.28 -3.91 -16.79
N PHE A 232 22.61 -4.60 -17.72
CA PHE A 232 23.22 -5.27 -18.88
C PHE A 232 22.91 -4.62 -20.24
N GLY A 233 22.20 -3.49 -20.26
CA GLY A 233 21.82 -2.79 -21.50
C GLY A 233 22.71 -1.58 -21.82
N GLY A 234 24.03 -1.78 -21.82
CA GLY A 234 25.02 -0.80 -22.24
C GLY A 234 25.52 -1.06 -23.66
#